data_AF-A0A7V9ASX0-F1
#
_entry.id   AF-A0A7V9ASX0-F1
#
_cell.length_a   1.000
_cell.length_b   1.000
_cell.length_c   1.000
_cell.angle_alpha   90.00
_cell.angle_beta   90.00
_cell.angle_gamma   90.00
#
_symmetry.space_group_name_H-M   'P 1'
#
loop_
_entity.id
_entity.type
_entity.pdbx_description
1 polymer ?
#
loop_
_entity_poly.entity_id
_entity_poly.type
_entity_poly.pdbx_seq_one_letter_code
_entity_poly.pdbx_strand_id
1 'polypeptide(L)'
;MTGTPLTSRPRDLFVLLQLVGHPLGRSFLAFAKRYCAAEKGEFGWKTGGASNIDELTVQLHGVMLRRSKDDVLALPPKLRTWVPVTVPATTGARAIKKVLALLTGKSDESMGPVSKATDLRKRGRLLAFLVEARQALALRKHPRRSISSRAAPG
;
A
#
# COMPACT_ATOMS: atom_id res chain seq x y z
N MET A 1 12.63 11.17 -7.03
CA MET A 1 11.90 10.69 -8.23
C MET A 1 10.75 9.80 -7.78
N THR A 2 9.59 9.87 -8.44
CA THR A 2 8.34 9.19 -8.03
C THR A 2 7.79 8.37 -9.20
N GLY A 3 7.34 7.14 -8.93
CA GLY A 3 6.84 6.22 -9.95
C GLY A 3 5.33 6.30 -10.21
N THR A 4 4.57 6.92 -9.30
CA THR A 4 3.12 7.10 -9.43
C THR A 4 2.81 8.53 -9.87
N PRO A 5 1.84 8.72 -10.79
CA PRO A 5 1.45 10.06 -11.22
C PRO A 5 0.81 10.80 -10.04
N LEU A 6 1.43 11.90 -9.60
CA LEU A 6 0.93 12.74 -8.51
C LEU A 6 -0.41 13.46 -8.81
N THR A 7 -0.95 13.29 -10.02
CA THR A 7 -2.11 14.04 -10.49
C THR A 7 -3.43 13.60 -9.84
N SER A 8 -3.50 12.45 -9.16
CA SER A 8 -4.75 12.00 -8.54
C SER A 8 -5.14 12.82 -7.31
N ARG A 9 -4.15 13.41 -6.62
CA ARG A 9 -4.37 14.25 -5.43
C ARG A 9 -3.41 15.45 -5.47
N PRO A 10 -3.88 16.62 -5.95
CA PRO A 10 -3.02 17.80 -6.09
C PRO A 10 -2.41 18.26 -4.77
N ARG A 11 -3.04 17.96 -3.62
CA ARG A 11 -2.48 18.24 -2.28
C ARG A 11 -1.07 17.65 -2.09
N ASP A 12 -0.82 16.45 -2.60
CA ASP A 12 0.46 15.76 -2.41
C ASP A 12 1.59 16.42 -3.24
N LEU A 13 1.21 17.21 -4.25
CA LEU A 13 2.13 17.96 -5.09
C LEU A 13 2.69 19.20 -4.39
N PHE A 14 1.96 19.79 -3.44
CA PHE A 14 2.34 21.04 -2.79
C PHE A 14 3.73 20.97 -2.14
N VAL A 15 3.99 19.88 -1.41
CA VAL A 15 5.29 19.68 -0.73
C VAL A 15 6.43 19.62 -1.75
N LEU A 16 6.22 18.95 -2.89
CA LEU A 16 7.22 18.88 -3.95
C LEU A 16 7.44 20.24 -4.61
N LEU A 17 6.38 21.00 -4.86
CA LEU A 17 6.47 22.35 -5.43
C LEU A 17 7.22 23.30 -4.50
N GLN A 18 7.01 23.20 -3.20
CA GLN A 18 7.73 23.99 -2.20
C GLN A 18 9.23 23.64 -2.18
N LEU A 19 9.57 22.34 -2.26
CA LEU A 19 10.97 21.89 -2.30
C LEU A 19 11.72 22.36 -3.55
N VAL A 20 11.05 22.42 -4.70
CA VAL A 20 11.64 22.88 -5.96
C VAL A 20 11.62 24.42 -6.07
N GLY A 21 11.04 25.12 -5.10
CA GLY A 21 10.94 26.59 -5.10
C GLY A 21 9.96 27.13 -6.15
N HIS A 22 8.99 26.32 -6.58
CA HIS A 22 8.00 26.74 -7.57
C HIS A 22 7.07 27.83 -6.99
N PRO A 23 6.62 28.83 -7.77
CA PRO A 23 5.74 29.90 -7.28
C PRO A 23 4.45 29.39 -6.61
N LEU A 24 3.92 28.26 -7.09
CA LEU A 24 2.73 27.61 -6.52
C LEU A 24 2.97 27.01 -5.12
N GLY A 25 4.23 26.79 -4.73
CA GLY A 25 4.63 26.26 -3.42
C GLY A 25 4.71 27.32 -2.31
N ARG A 26 4.44 28.61 -2.60
CA ARG A 26 4.57 29.71 -1.61
C ARG A 26 3.46 29.75 -0.57
N SER A 27 2.24 29.35 -0.93
CA SER A 27 1.08 29.40 -0.04
C SER A 27 0.18 28.19 -0.24
N PHE A 28 0.10 27.35 0.80
CA PHE A 28 -0.73 26.15 0.78
C PHE A 28 -2.22 26.47 0.58
N LEU A 29 -2.72 27.51 1.25
CA LEU A 29 -4.14 27.85 1.19
C LEU A 29 -4.55 28.36 -0.20
N ALA A 30 -3.70 29.18 -0.84
CA ALA A 30 -3.95 29.66 -2.20
C ALA A 30 -3.94 28.50 -3.21
N PHE A 31 -2.96 27.60 -3.09
CA PHE A 31 -2.88 26.40 -3.90
C PHE A 31 -4.10 25.48 -3.68
N ALA A 32 -4.45 25.22 -2.43
CA ALA A 32 -5.54 24.33 -2.09
C ALA A 32 -6.91 24.85 -2.56
N LYS A 33 -7.16 26.16 -2.44
CA LYS A 33 -8.40 26.78 -2.95
C LYS A 33 -8.53 26.66 -4.46
N ARG A 34 -7.44 26.85 -5.21
CA ARG A 34 -7.47 26.84 -6.67
C ARG A 34 -7.48 25.43 -7.25
N TYR A 35 -6.67 24.52 -6.68
CA TYR A 35 -6.40 23.22 -7.29
C TYR A 35 -6.90 22.01 -6.50
N CYS A 36 -7.13 22.13 -5.19
CA CYS A 36 -7.57 21.01 -4.34
C CYS A 36 -9.06 21.09 -3.96
N ALA A 37 -9.85 21.92 -4.66
CA ALA A 37 -11.24 22.22 -4.35
C ALA A 37 -11.45 22.46 -2.83
N ALA A 38 -10.65 23.37 -2.25
CA ALA A 38 -10.66 23.55 -0.80
C ALA A 38 -11.97 24.18 -0.31
N GLU A 39 -12.71 23.42 0.49
CA GLU A 39 -13.95 23.88 1.13
C GLU A 39 -13.77 24.01 2.64
N LYS A 40 -14.46 24.99 3.24
CA LYS A 40 -14.46 25.19 4.69
C LYS A 40 -15.48 24.23 5.32
N GLY A 41 -15.00 23.17 5.97
CA GLY A 41 -15.83 22.28 6.78
C GLY A 41 -15.88 22.69 8.24
N GLU A 42 -16.64 21.94 9.03
CA GLU A 42 -16.81 22.16 10.48
C GLU A 42 -15.49 22.06 11.27
N PHE A 43 -14.57 21.19 10.84
CA PHE A 43 -13.29 20.93 11.51
C PHE A 43 -12.07 21.49 10.76
N GLY A 44 -12.28 22.39 9.78
CA GLY A 44 -11.21 23.01 8.99
C GLY A 44 -11.35 22.83 7.48
N TRP A 45 -10.25 23.01 6.75
CA TRP A 45 -10.26 22.98 5.28
C TRP A 45 -10.25 21.55 4.74
N LYS A 46 -11.31 21.17 4.02
CA LYS A 46 -11.38 19.92 3.25
C LYS A 46 -10.73 20.17 1.90
N THR A 47 -9.60 19.51 1.62
CA THR A 47 -8.82 19.72 0.38
C THR A 47 -8.53 18.39 -0.34
N GLY A 48 -9.53 17.50 -0.32
CA GLY A 48 -9.45 16.15 -0.91
C GLY A 48 -9.90 16.07 -2.36
N GLY A 49 -10.41 17.17 -2.93
CA GLY A 49 -10.84 17.24 -4.32
C GLY A 49 -9.70 17.63 -5.26
N ALA A 50 -10.06 17.79 -6.54
CA ALA A 50 -9.18 18.33 -7.57
C ALA A 50 -9.99 19.28 -8.46
N SER A 51 -9.48 20.47 -8.69
CA SER A 51 -10.08 21.52 -9.53
C SER A 51 -9.00 22.12 -10.43
N ASN A 52 -9.39 22.66 -11.59
CA ASN A 52 -8.48 23.35 -12.52
C ASN A 52 -7.21 22.55 -12.88
N ILE A 53 -7.34 21.24 -13.09
CA ILE A 53 -6.20 20.33 -13.33
C ILE A 53 -5.49 20.66 -14.65
N ASP A 54 -6.23 21.13 -15.66
CA ASP A 54 -5.65 21.50 -16.95
C ASP A 54 -4.71 22.71 -16.80
N GLU A 55 -5.15 23.74 -16.08
CA GLU A 55 -4.31 24.90 -15.71
C GLU A 55 -3.07 24.45 -14.93
N LEU A 56 -3.27 23.59 -13.92
CA LEU A 56 -2.16 23.07 -13.11
C LEU A 56 -1.16 22.29 -13.98
N THR A 57 -1.63 21.53 -14.96
CA THR A 57 -0.78 20.75 -15.86
C THR A 57 0.10 21.67 -16.72
N VAL A 58 -0.46 22.78 -17.21
CA VAL A 58 0.30 23.79 -17.95
C VAL A 58 1.35 24.45 -17.04
N GLN A 59 1.00 24.81 -15.81
CA GLN A 59 1.93 25.41 -14.84
C GLN A 59 3.08 24.47 -14.46
N LEU A 60 2.86 23.16 -14.50
CA LEU A 60 3.89 22.15 -14.19
C LEU A 60 4.77 21.82 -15.40
N HIS A 61 4.44 22.34 -16.59
CA HIS A 61 5.22 22.11 -17.79
C HIS A 61 6.62 22.70 -17.61
N GLY A 62 7.65 21.83 -17.64
CA GLY A 62 9.05 22.21 -17.41
C GLY A 62 9.61 21.84 -16.02
N VAL A 63 8.74 21.63 -15.02
CA VAL A 63 9.15 21.14 -13.69
C VAL A 63 8.85 19.65 -13.53
N MET A 64 7.78 19.17 -14.18
CA MET A 64 7.38 17.78 -14.17
C MET A 64 7.57 17.17 -15.57
N LEU A 65 8.40 16.13 -15.67
CA LEU A 65 8.51 15.29 -16.86
C LEU A 65 7.70 14.00 -16.66
N ARG A 66 6.63 13.85 -17.45
CA ARG A 66 5.82 12.62 -17.48
C ARG A 66 5.72 12.13 -18.92
N ARG A 67 6.10 10.86 -19.12
CA ARG A 67 5.94 10.15 -20.38
C ARG A 67 5.33 8.79 -20.06
N SER A 68 4.30 8.39 -20.81
CA SER A 68 3.80 7.03 -20.69
C SER A 68 4.71 6.07 -21.46
N LYS A 69 4.63 4.77 -21.15
CA LYS A 69 5.40 3.76 -21.88
C LYS A 69 5.00 3.75 -23.36
N ASP A 70 3.72 3.99 -23.63
CA ASP A 70 3.12 4.03 -24.96
C ASP A 70 3.65 5.22 -25.78
N ASP A 71 3.96 6.35 -25.13
CA ASP A 71 4.53 7.54 -25.80
C ASP A 71 6.00 7.39 -26.20
N VAL A 72 6.73 6.42 -25.61
CA VAL A 72 8.19 6.33 -25.72
C VAL A 72 8.63 5.04 -26.39
N LEU A 73 7.88 3.94 -26.23
CA LEU A 73 8.31 2.62 -26.67
C LEU A 73 7.15 1.83 -27.30
N ALA A 74 7.36 1.34 -28.52
CA ALA A 74 6.49 0.36 -29.16
C ALA A 74 6.80 -1.04 -28.61
N LEU A 75 6.19 -1.40 -27.48
CA LEU A 75 6.38 -2.70 -26.85
C LEU A 75 5.22 -3.65 -27.17
N PRO A 76 5.48 -4.97 -27.22
CA PRO A 76 4.41 -5.95 -27.34
C PRO A 76 3.40 -5.83 -26.18
N PRO A 77 2.14 -6.23 -26.41
CA PRO A 77 1.08 -6.06 -25.44
C PRO A 77 1.38 -6.76 -24.11
N LYS A 78 1.07 -6.09 -23.00
CA LYS A 78 1.28 -6.63 -21.65
C LYS A 78 0.30 -7.78 -21.37
N LEU A 79 0.82 -9.00 -21.29
CA LEU A 79 0.05 -10.17 -20.84
C LEU A 79 0.02 -10.21 -19.29
N ARG A 80 -1.18 -10.26 -18.71
CA ARG A 80 -1.41 -10.46 -17.28
C ARG A 80 -2.17 -11.76 -17.08
N THR A 81 -1.54 -12.74 -16.43
CA THR A 81 -2.16 -14.03 -16.12
C THR A 81 -2.43 -14.12 -14.63
N TRP A 82 -3.67 -14.38 -14.25
CA TRP A 82 -4.06 -14.67 -12.87
C TRP A 82 -4.12 -16.18 -12.68
N VAL A 83 -3.25 -16.71 -11.83
CA VAL A 83 -3.23 -18.15 -11.51
C VAL A 83 -3.85 -18.34 -10.13
N PRO A 84 -5.09 -18.86 -10.02
CA PRO A 84 -5.68 -19.18 -8.73
C PRO A 84 -4.90 -20.33 -8.09
N VAL A 85 -4.52 -20.18 -6.81
CA VAL A 85 -3.82 -21.23 -6.06
C VAL A 85 -4.72 -21.71 -4.92
N THR A 86 -5.08 -22.98 -4.95
CA THR A 86 -5.83 -23.63 -3.86
C THR A 86 -4.91 -23.81 -2.67
N VAL A 87 -5.21 -23.10 -1.57
CA VAL A 87 -4.50 -23.26 -0.30
C VAL A 87 -5.36 -24.12 0.62
N PRO A 88 -4.84 -25.25 1.15
CA PRO A 88 -5.57 -26.07 2.11
C PRO A 88 -5.94 -25.27 3.36
N ALA A 89 -7.16 -25.47 3.87
CA ALA A 89 -7.69 -24.77 5.06
C ALA A 89 -6.85 -25.00 6.34
N THR A 90 -6.01 -26.04 6.35
CA THR A 90 -5.09 -26.35 7.46
C THR A 90 -3.84 -25.47 7.47
N THR A 91 -3.58 -24.69 6.41
CA THR A 91 -2.37 -23.87 6.27
C THR A 91 -2.35 -22.73 7.29
N GLY A 92 -1.37 -22.73 8.20
CA GLY A 92 -1.26 -21.70 9.24
C GLY A 92 -2.31 -21.78 10.34
N ALA A 93 -3.22 -22.77 10.31
CA ALA A 93 -4.33 -22.89 11.25
C ALA A 93 -3.86 -22.99 12.72
N ARG A 94 -2.73 -23.67 12.96
CA ARG A 94 -2.12 -23.77 14.31
C ARG A 94 -1.66 -22.42 14.84
N ALA A 95 -0.98 -21.62 14.02
CA ALA A 95 -0.49 -20.30 14.40
C ALA A 95 -1.67 -19.33 14.62
N ILE A 96 -2.66 -19.35 13.73
CA ILE A 96 -3.89 -18.55 13.86
C ILE A 96 -4.67 -18.92 15.14
N LYS A 97 -4.77 -20.21 15.48
CA LYS A 97 -5.40 -20.66 16.73
C LYS A 97 -4.68 -20.14 17.97
N LYS A 98 -3.35 -20.07 17.95
CA LYS A 98 -2.54 -19.48 19.04
C LYS A 98 -2.73 -17.97 19.15
N VAL A 99 -2.82 -17.26 18.01
CA VAL A 99 -3.17 -15.83 17.99
C VAL A 99 -4.54 -15.61 18.63
N LEU A 100 -5.54 -16.39 18.24
CA LEU A 100 -6.90 -16.30 18.79
C LEU A 100 -6.90 -16.55 20.30
N ALA A 101 -6.23 -17.61 20.76
CA ALA A 101 -6.16 -17.93 22.19
C ALA A 101 -5.53 -16.81 23.03
N LEU A 102 -4.50 -16.13 22.51
CA LEU A 102 -3.84 -15.00 23.16
C LEU A 102 -4.71 -13.73 23.15
N LEU A 103 -5.49 -13.49 22.08
CA LEU A 103 -6.42 -12.36 21.99
C LEU A 103 -7.63 -12.55 22.91
N THR A 104 -8.15 -13.77 23.02
CA THR A 104 -9.30 -14.08 23.89
C THR A 104 -8.91 -14.31 25.35
N GLY A 105 -7.63 -14.12 25.73
CA GLY A 105 -7.18 -14.21 27.12
C GLY A 105 -7.27 -15.62 27.73
N LYS A 106 -7.39 -16.67 26.92
CA LYS A 106 -7.69 -18.04 27.38
C LYS A 106 -6.45 -18.80 27.89
N SER A 107 -5.35 -18.11 28.11
CA SER A 107 -4.09 -18.66 28.62
C SER A 107 -3.73 -17.96 29.93
N ASP A 108 -3.76 -18.74 31.01
CA ASP A 108 -3.50 -18.43 32.43
C ASP A 108 -4.55 -17.60 33.17
N GLU A 109 -5.43 -18.30 33.88
CA GLU A 109 -6.34 -17.80 34.91
C GLU A 109 -5.62 -17.47 36.25
N SER A 110 -4.35 -17.08 36.22
CA SER A 110 -3.67 -16.58 37.41
C SER A 110 -2.80 -15.37 37.06
N MET A 111 -3.35 -14.16 37.12
CA MET A 111 -2.50 -12.97 37.17
C MET A 111 -3.22 -11.76 37.78
N GLY A 112 -2.59 -11.21 38.83
CA GLY A 112 -2.86 -9.88 39.36
C GLY A 112 -2.48 -8.74 38.39
N PRO A 113 -2.17 -7.52 38.87
CA PRO A 113 -2.18 -6.31 38.06
C PRO A 113 -1.27 -6.42 36.81
N VAL A 114 -1.88 -6.22 35.65
CA VAL A 114 -1.24 -6.34 34.33
C VAL A 114 -0.14 -5.28 34.17
N SER A 115 1.10 -5.66 34.43
CA SER A 115 2.26 -4.79 34.21
C SER A 115 2.49 -4.54 32.71
N LYS A 116 2.87 -3.32 32.30
CA LYS A 116 3.18 -2.94 30.91
C LYS A 116 4.16 -3.91 30.21
N ALA A 117 5.05 -4.54 30.98
CA ALA A 117 5.98 -5.55 30.48
C ALA A 117 5.30 -6.85 30.01
N THR A 118 4.17 -7.24 30.60
CA THR A 118 3.39 -8.41 30.19
C THR A 118 2.66 -8.16 28.87
N ASP A 119 2.13 -6.95 28.68
CA ASP A 119 1.46 -6.54 27.44
C ASP A 119 2.44 -6.49 26.26
N LEU A 120 3.64 -5.96 26.46
CA LEU A 120 4.67 -5.93 25.42
C LEU A 120 5.11 -7.34 25.00
N ARG A 121 5.25 -8.28 25.95
CA ARG A 121 5.54 -9.70 25.65
C ARG A 121 4.38 -10.38 24.92
N LYS A 122 3.13 -10.10 25.29
CA LYS A 122 1.93 -10.61 24.61
C LYS A 122 1.89 -10.14 23.15
N ARG A 123 2.10 -8.83 22.90
CA ARG A 123 2.18 -8.25 21.55
C ARG A 123 3.29 -8.88 20.71
N GLY A 124 4.48 -9.08 21.28
CA GLY A 124 5.59 -9.76 20.59
C GLY A 124 5.24 -11.18 20.15
N ARG A 125 4.59 -11.95 21.03
CA ARG A 125 4.12 -13.32 20.70
C ARG A 125 3.02 -13.34 19.63
N LEU A 126 2.09 -12.39 19.68
CA LEU A 126 1.05 -12.23 18.66
C LEU A 126 1.67 -11.96 17.28
N LEU A 127 2.60 -11.01 17.21
CA LEU A 127 3.31 -10.70 15.98
C LEU A 127 4.07 -11.92 15.44
N ALA A 128 4.76 -12.66 16.30
CA ALA A 128 5.50 -13.87 15.89
C ALA A 128 4.58 -14.92 15.24
N PHE A 129 3.43 -15.22 15.85
CA PHE A 129 2.48 -16.19 15.27
C PHE A 129 1.81 -15.69 14.00
N LEU A 130 1.52 -14.38 13.88
CA LEU A 130 1.01 -13.79 12.64
C LEU A 130 2.04 -13.88 11.51
N VAL A 131 3.32 -13.64 11.82
CA VAL A 131 4.42 -13.78 10.86
C VAL A 131 4.55 -15.24 10.40
N GLU A 132 4.50 -16.20 11.33
CA GLU A 132 4.53 -17.63 11.03
C GLU A 132 3.37 -18.06 10.12
N ALA A 133 2.15 -17.63 10.43
CA ALA A 133 0.97 -17.89 9.60
C ALA A 133 1.13 -17.30 8.18
N ARG A 134 1.64 -16.07 8.08
CA ARG A 134 1.91 -15.39 6.80
C ARG A 134 2.97 -16.13 5.98
N GLN A 135 4.05 -16.58 6.61
CA GLN A 135 5.11 -17.35 5.94
C GLN A 135 4.60 -18.69 5.43
N ALA A 136 3.83 -19.44 6.23
CA ALA A 136 3.22 -20.70 5.82
C ALA A 136 2.31 -20.53 4.59
N LEU A 137 1.53 -19.46 4.55
CA LEU A 137 0.68 -19.11 3.42
C LEU A 137 1.50 -18.70 2.19
N ALA A 138 2.57 -17.91 2.37
CA ALA A 138 3.46 -17.49 1.29
C ALA A 138 4.15 -18.68 0.60
N LEU A 139 4.65 -19.64 1.37
CA LEU A 139 5.27 -20.87 0.85
C LEU A 139 4.28 -21.72 0.04
N ARG A 140 3.01 -21.78 0.48
CA ARG A 140 1.96 -22.56 -0.20
C ARG A 140 1.41 -21.87 -1.44
N LYS A 141 1.46 -20.54 -1.51
CA LYS A 141 1.07 -19.76 -2.69
C LYS A 141 2.08 -19.84 -3.84
N HIS A 142 3.30 -20.34 -3.59
CA HIS A 142 4.28 -20.48 -4.65
C HIS A 142 3.88 -21.61 -5.60
N PRO A 143 3.66 -21.34 -6.91
CA PRO A 143 3.33 -22.39 -7.86
C PRO A 143 4.51 -23.37 -7.94
N ARG A 144 4.28 -24.64 -7.60
CA ARG A 144 5.25 -25.70 -7.89
C ARG A 144 5.38 -25.75 -9.41
N ARG A 145 6.55 -25.36 -9.95
CA ARG A 145 6.87 -25.61 -11.35
C ARG A 145 6.83 -27.12 -11.57
N SER A 146 5.73 -27.64 -12.12
CA SER A 146 5.70 -28.98 -12.69
C SER A 146 6.58 -28.94 -13.94
N ILE A 147 7.85 -29.31 -13.79
CA ILE A 147 8.68 -29.69 -14.94
C ILE A 147 8.07 -31.01 -15.43
N SER A 148 7.11 -30.92 -16.34
CA SER A 148 6.64 -32.08 -17.09
C SER A 148 7.73 -32.41 -18.10
N SER A 149 8.60 -33.36 -17.77
CA SER A 149 9.48 -34.00 -18.75
C SER A 149 8.62 -34.83 -19.69
N ARG A 150 8.15 -34.21 -20.78
CA ARG A 150 7.55 -34.95 -21.90
C ARG A 150 8.70 -35.56 -22.71
N ALA A 151 8.98 -36.84 -22.45
CA ALA A 151 9.74 -37.68 -23.35
C ALA A 151 8.96 -37.80 -24.68
N ALA A 152 9.62 -37.50 -25.79
CA ALA A 152 9.10 -37.74 -27.13
C ALA A 152 9.45 -39.18 -27.55
N PRO A 153 8.50 -39.98 -28.08
CA PRO A 153 8.84 -41.22 -28.77
C PRO A 153 9.31 -40.90 -30.20
N GLY A 154 10.42 -41.50 -30.59
CA GLY A 154 10.87 -41.60 -31.99
C GLY A 154 10.28 -42.82 -32.68
#